data_AF-A0A2N3F7D6-F1
#
_entry.id   AF-A0A2N3F7D6-F1
#
_cell.length_a   1.000
_cell.length_b   1.000
_cell.length_c   1.000
_cell.angle_alpha   90.00
_cell.angle_beta   90.00
_cell.angle_gamma   90.00
#
_symmetry.space_group_name_H-M   'P 1'
#
loop_
_entity.id
_entity.type
_entity.pdbx_description
1 polymer ?
#
loop_
_entity_poly.entity_id
_entity_poly.type
_entity_poly.pdbx_seq_one_letter_code
_entity_poly.pdbx_strand_id
1 'polypeptide(L)'
;MRLPISSVKTGATVAPNEPRKGEGGISMRLFRKDEGFTLVELMVVVLIIGILVAIAIPVFNSASESARRRSCSANLRTLDGAVQQWVAAGETNDAASLDTIAAGKAAVGSYVKDFDKAVTCPSAGAITVTDGDFSCDVTTPNPHNYE
;
A
#
# COMPACT_ATOMS: atom_id res chain seq x y z
N MET A 1 15.77 -41.44 -16.33
CA MET A 1 14.88 -41.89 -17.42
C MET A 1 14.11 -40.68 -17.93
N ARG A 2 14.47 -40.17 -19.11
CA ARG A 2 13.85 -39.01 -19.77
C ARG A 2 12.44 -39.38 -20.24
N LEU A 3 11.45 -38.50 -20.01
CA LEU A 3 10.24 -38.43 -20.82
C LEU A 3 10.05 -36.97 -21.29
N PRO A 4 9.85 -36.72 -22.59
CA PRO A 4 9.78 -35.39 -23.16
C PRO A 4 8.38 -34.77 -23.03
N ILE A 5 8.37 -33.49 -22.65
CA ILE A 5 7.23 -32.58 -22.79
C ILE A 5 6.88 -32.41 -24.28
N SER A 6 5.64 -32.76 -24.62
CA SER A 6 5.07 -32.68 -25.97
C SER A 6 4.74 -31.23 -26.33
N SER A 7 5.27 -30.78 -27.48
CA SER A 7 5.06 -29.48 -28.11
C SER A 7 3.59 -29.23 -28.46
N VAL A 8 2.95 -28.27 -27.78
CA VAL A 8 1.74 -27.62 -28.31
C VAL A 8 2.17 -26.55 -29.30
N LYS A 9 1.96 -26.84 -30.58
CA LYS A 9 2.21 -25.96 -31.71
C LYS A 9 0.94 -25.15 -31.99
N THR A 10 0.84 -23.93 -31.44
CA THR A 10 -0.27 -23.01 -31.71
C THR A 10 -0.12 -22.43 -33.11
N GLY A 11 -0.63 -23.15 -34.11
CA GLY A 11 -0.66 -22.72 -35.51
C GLY A 11 -2.06 -22.21 -35.87
N ALA A 12 -2.29 -20.93 -35.69
CA ALA A 12 -3.41 -20.22 -36.33
C ALA A 12 -2.85 -18.92 -36.93
N THR A 13 -2.26 -19.06 -38.12
CA THR A 13 -1.90 -17.91 -38.97
C THR A 13 -3.18 -17.28 -39.47
N VAL A 14 -3.61 -16.22 -38.81
CA VAL A 14 -4.66 -15.32 -39.30
C VAL A 14 -4.14 -14.64 -40.56
N ALA A 15 -4.82 -14.87 -41.68
CA ALA A 15 -4.56 -14.16 -42.93
C ALA A 15 -4.92 -12.66 -42.79
N PRO A 16 -4.16 -11.75 -43.40
CA PRO A 16 -4.53 -10.34 -43.43
C PRO A 16 -5.77 -10.16 -44.33
N ASN A 17 -6.85 -9.67 -43.74
CA ASN A 17 -8.05 -9.29 -44.49
C ASN A 17 -7.79 -7.98 -45.25
N GLU A 18 -8.14 -7.97 -46.53
CA GLU A 18 -8.00 -6.84 -47.46
C GLU A 18 -8.77 -5.60 -46.97
N PRO A 19 -8.30 -4.38 -47.32
CA PRO A 19 -8.97 -3.15 -46.94
C PRO A 19 -10.31 -3.04 -47.68
N ARG A 20 -11.42 -3.05 -46.92
CA ARG A 20 -12.74 -2.64 -47.43
C ARG A 20 -12.72 -1.12 -47.67
N LYS A 21 -12.56 -0.73 -48.94
CA LYS A 21 -12.82 0.62 -49.43
C LYS A 21 -14.32 0.93 -49.29
N GLY A 22 -14.68 1.64 -48.23
CA GLY A 22 -16.01 2.18 -47.99
C GLY A 22 -16.01 3.69 -48.20
N GLU A 23 -16.49 4.10 -49.36
CA GLU A 23 -16.84 5.49 -49.66
C GLU A 23 -18.01 5.91 -48.77
N GLY A 24 -17.81 6.96 -47.98
CA GLY A 24 -18.79 7.48 -47.05
C GLY A 24 -18.31 8.80 -46.49
N GLY A 25 -18.21 9.80 -47.38
CA GLY A 25 -17.95 11.17 -46.99
C GLY A 25 -19.10 11.69 -46.14
N ILE A 26 -19.02 11.49 -44.83
CA ILE A 26 -19.84 12.22 -43.88
C ILE A 26 -19.21 13.60 -43.78
N SER A 27 -19.68 14.50 -44.64
CA SER A 27 -19.36 15.93 -44.59
C SER A 27 -20.02 16.52 -43.34
N MET A 28 -19.43 16.26 -42.17
CA MET A 28 -19.80 16.88 -40.90
C MET A 28 -19.00 18.17 -40.76
N ARG A 29 -19.41 19.20 -41.49
CA ARG A 29 -19.01 20.58 -41.21
C ARG A 29 -20.19 21.30 -40.57
N LEU A 30 -20.26 21.27 -39.24
CA LEU A 30 -21.01 22.18 -38.35
C LEU A 30 -20.86 21.55 -36.95
N PHE A 31 -20.20 22.09 -35.93
CA PHE A 31 -19.86 23.47 -35.58
C PHE A 31 -18.47 23.47 -34.96
N ARG A 32 -17.51 24.20 -35.53
CA ARG A 32 -16.31 24.61 -34.78
C ARG A 32 -16.57 26.00 -34.23
N LYS A 33 -17.28 26.04 -33.10
CA LYS A 33 -17.17 27.16 -32.16
C LYS A 33 -15.95 26.85 -31.30
N ASP A 34 -14.78 27.22 -31.82
CA ASP A 34 -13.58 27.30 -31.01
C ASP A 34 -13.77 28.54 -30.10
N GLU A 35 -14.57 28.38 -29.03
CA GLU A 35 -14.72 29.38 -27.98
C GLU A 35 -13.42 29.38 -27.16
N GLY A 36 -12.66 30.48 -27.26
CA GLY A 36 -11.43 30.65 -26.48
C GLY A 36 -11.75 30.80 -24.99
N PHE A 37 -11.03 30.04 -24.16
CA PHE A 37 -11.09 30.18 -22.70
C PHE A 37 -10.79 31.63 -22.32
N THR A 38 -11.72 32.30 -21.64
CA THR A 38 -11.43 33.65 -21.16
C THR A 38 -10.43 33.58 -20.00
N LEU A 39 -9.52 34.56 -19.89
CA LEU A 39 -8.54 34.62 -18.80
C LEU A 39 -9.24 34.59 -17.43
N VAL A 40 -10.42 35.22 -17.33
CA VAL A 40 -11.24 35.28 -16.12
C VAL A 40 -11.80 33.90 -15.75
N GLU A 41 -12.24 33.13 -16.73
CA GLU A 41 -12.77 31.78 -16.55
C GLU A 41 -11.70 30.81 -16.04
N LEU A 42 -10.46 30.97 -16.49
CA LEU A 42 -9.33 30.20 -15.92
C LEU A 42 -8.95 30.71 -14.53
N MET A 43 -8.97 32.02 -14.30
CA MET A 43 -8.60 32.65 -13.02
C MET A 43 -9.50 32.20 -11.86
N VAL A 44 -10.83 32.15 -12.06
CA VAL A 44 -11.75 31.69 -11.00
C VAL A 44 -11.56 30.22 -10.66
N VAL A 45 -11.19 29.39 -11.64
CA VAL A 45 -10.95 27.96 -11.43
C VAL A 45 -9.73 27.73 -10.54
N VAL A 46 -8.60 28.39 -10.83
CA VAL A 46 -7.40 28.25 -9.99
C VAL A 46 -7.60 28.83 -8.60
N LEU A 47 -8.44 29.87 -8.46
CA LEU A 47 -8.84 30.42 -7.16
C LEU A 47 -9.59 29.37 -6.33
N ILE A 48 -10.59 28.70 -6.91
CA ILE A 48 -11.36 27.68 -6.20
C ILE A 48 -10.48 26.47 -5.85
N ILE A 49 -9.63 26.00 -6.78
CA ILE A 49 -8.69 24.90 -6.51
C ILE A 49 -7.73 25.27 -5.37
N GLY A 50 -7.24 26.51 -5.35
CA GLY A 50 -6.36 27.00 -4.27
C GLY A 50 -7.01 26.92 -2.88
N ILE A 51 -8.28 27.32 -2.76
CA ILE A 51 -9.03 27.24 -1.50
C ILE A 51 -9.20 25.78 -1.05
N LEU A 52 -9.56 24.89 -1.99
CA LEU A 52 -9.75 23.47 -1.68
C LEU A 52 -8.44 22.82 -1.20
N VAL A 53 -7.33 23.08 -1.89
CA VAL A 53 -6.02 22.51 -1.54
C VAL A 53 -5.51 23.02 -0.19
N ALA A 54 -5.74 24.31 0.12
CA ALA A 54 -5.35 24.91 1.39
C ALA A 54 -5.97 24.19 2.61
N ILE A 55 -7.21 23.71 2.49
CA ILE A 55 -7.88 22.94 3.54
C ILE A 55 -7.53 21.45 3.45
N ALA A 56 -7.37 20.91 2.25
CA ALA A 56 -7.13 19.50 2.03
C ALA A 56 -5.77 19.02 2.54
N ILE A 57 -4.69 19.78 2.33
CA ILE A 57 -3.33 19.38 2.73
C ILE A 57 -3.17 19.13 4.24
N PRO A 58 -3.54 20.06 5.15
CA PRO A 58 -3.36 19.83 6.59
C PRO A 58 -4.18 18.63 7.08
N VAL A 59 -5.41 18.47 6.57
CA VAL A 59 -6.28 17.33 6.90
C VAL A 59 -5.67 16.02 6.39
N PHE A 60 -5.23 15.99 5.13
CA PHE A 60 -4.61 14.81 4.53
C PHE A 60 -3.32 14.39 5.26
N ASN A 61 -2.48 15.35 5.64
CA ASN A 61 -1.24 15.08 6.37
C ASN A 61 -1.53 14.44 7.74
N SER A 62 -2.52 14.95 8.48
CA SER A 62 -2.93 14.36 9.77
C SER A 62 -3.54 12.96 9.63
N ALA A 63 -4.36 12.75 8.59
CA ALA A 63 -4.98 11.46 8.29
C ALA A 63 -3.94 10.41 7.88
N SER A 64 -2.96 10.80 7.05
CA SER A 64 -1.87 9.92 6.63
C SER A 64 -0.98 9.51 7.80
N GLU A 65 -0.63 10.44 8.68
CA GLU A 65 0.15 10.16 9.88
C GLU A 65 -0.60 9.21 10.85
N SER A 66 -1.90 9.46 11.05
CA SER A 66 -2.76 8.58 11.85
C SER A 66 -2.86 7.17 11.25
N ALA A 67 -2.95 7.05 9.92
CA ALA A 67 -2.97 5.77 9.24
C ALA A 67 -1.65 5.00 9.42
N ARG A 68 -0.50 5.69 9.30
CA ARG A 68 0.83 5.09 9.53
C ARG A 68 0.97 4.55 10.96
N ARG A 69 0.50 5.30 11.96
CA ARG A 69 0.48 4.87 13.37
C ARG A 69 -0.45 3.68 13.60
N ARG A 70 -1.65 3.69 13.02
CA ARG A 70 -2.58 2.56 13.07
C ARG A 70 -1.99 1.29 12.46
N SER A 71 -1.33 1.40 11.30
CA SER A 71 -0.63 0.28 10.67
C SER A 71 0.49 -0.27 11.57
N CYS A 72 1.28 0.59 12.20
CA CYS A 72 2.31 0.19 13.14
C CYS A 72 1.72 -0.57 14.36
N SER A 73 0.62 -0.07 14.94
CA SER A 73 -0.07 -0.75 16.05
C SER A 73 -0.68 -2.10 15.64
N ALA A 74 -1.16 -2.23 14.39
CA ALA A 74 -1.71 -3.48 13.86
C ALA A 74 -0.60 -4.52 13.64
N ASN A 75 0.58 -4.08 13.17
CA ASN A 75 1.75 -4.95 13.05
C ASN A 75 2.20 -5.47 14.42
N LEU A 76 2.25 -4.60 15.45
CA LEU A 76 2.57 -5.03 16.81
C LEU A 76 1.61 -6.09 17.34
N ARG A 77 0.30 -5.92 17.14
CA ARG A 77 -0.70 -6.93 17.52
C ARG A 77 -0.49 -8.27 16.81
N THR A 78 -0.02 -8.23 15.57
CA THR A 78 0.30 -9.44 14.80
C THR A 78 1.54 -10.14 15.35
N LEU A 79 2.56 -9.37 15.75
CA LEU A 79 3.78 -9.89 16.38
C LEU A 79 3.51 -10.45 17.78
N ASP A 80 2.74 -9.74 18.61
CA ASP A 80 2.32 -10.22 19.93
C ASP A 80 1.50 -11.51 19.81
N GLY A 81 0.52 -11.55 18.91
CA GLY A 81 -0.24 -12.77 18.62
C GLY A 81 0.66 -13.95 18.21
N ALA A 82 1.75 -13.68 17.49
CA ALA A 82 2.72 -14.70 17.10
C ALA A 82 3.59 -15.17 18.28
N VAL A 83 3.98 -14.28 19.19
CA VAL A 83 4.67 -14.65 20.45
C VAL A 83 3.75 -15.53 21.31
N GLN A 84 2.48 -15.16 21.46
CA GLN A 84 1.50 -15.98 22.19
C GLN A 84 1.35 -17.38 21.58
N GLN A 85 1.35 -17.48 20.24
CA GLN A 85 1.32 -18.77 19.55
C GLN A 85 2.59 -19.60 19.77
N TRP A 86 3.76 -18.95 19.78
CA TRP A 86 5.04 -19.62 20.03
C TRP A 86 5.15 -20.15 21.47
N VAL A 87 4.73 -19.35 22.46
CA VAL A 87 4.66 -19.80 23.87
C VAL A 87 3.65 -20.95 24.03
N ALA A 88 2.48 -20.84 23.38
CA ALA A 88 1.46 -21.90 23.41
C ALA A 88 1.91 -23.20 22.73
N ALA A 89 2.86 -23.14 21.78
CA ALA A 89 3.45 -24.32 21.14
C ALA A 89 4.42 -25.08 22.07
N GLY A 90 4.77 -24.51 23.23
CA GLY A 90 5.62 -25.16 24.23
C GLY A 90 7.11 -25.05 23.95
N GLU A 91 7.54 -24.15 23.06
CA GLU A 91 8.95 -24.01 22.69
C GLU A 91 9.80 -23.48 23.86
N THR A 92 9.34 -22.47 24.62
CA THR A 92 9.88 -22.05 25.93
C THR A 92 8.87 -21.19 26.71
N ASN A 93 9.08 -20.97 28.01
CA ASN A 93 8.35 -19.96 28.81
C ASN A 93 9.10 -18.61 28.90
N ASP A 94 10.25 -18.47 28.24
CA ASP A 94 11.18 -17.36 28.41
C ASP A 94 11.22 -16.48 27.15
N ALA A 95 10.12 -15.77 26.91
CA ALA A 95 10.04 -14.72 25.87
C ALA A 95 11.12 -13.63 26.06
N ALA A 96 11.70 -13.53 27.27
CA ALA A 96 12.83 -12.66 27.61
C ALA A 96 14.11 -12.92 26.78
N SER A 97 14.23 -14.05 26.09
CA SER A 97 15.36 -14.34 25.18
C SER A 97 15.24 -13.68 23.80
N LEU A 98 14.12 -12.99 23.51
CA LEU A 98 13.95 -12.19 22.30
C LEU A 98 14.44 -10.76 22.59
N ASP A 99 15.74 -10.61 22.79
CA ASP A 99 16.39 -9.31 23.03
C ASP A 99 16.71 -8.57 21.71
N THR A 100 16.57 -9.26 20.57
CA THR A 100 16.89 -8.75 19.25
C THR A 100 15.81 -9.12 18.23
N ILE A 101 15.67 -8.29 17.19
CA ILE A 101 14.80 -8.57 16.04
C ILE A 101 15.17 -9.90 15.36
N ALA A 102 16.45 -10.27 15.35
CA ALA A 102 16.92 -11.54 14.79
C ALA A 102 16.45 -12.75 15.61
N ALA A 103 16.54 -12.67 16.94
CA ALA A 103 15.99 -13.69 17.84
C ALA A 103 14.46 -13.79 17.68
N GLY A 104 13.78 -12.65 17.63
CA GLY A 104 12.34 -12.57 17.30
C GLY A 104 12.00 -13.27 16.00
N LYS A 105 12.75 -13.00 14.92
CA LYS A 105 12.53 -13.64 13.61
C LYS A 105 12.75 -15.15 13.66
N ALA A 106 13.75 -15.62 14.40
CA ALA A 106 14.02 -17.05 14.54
C ALA A 106 12.91 -17.78 15.31
N ALA A 107 12.33 -17.14 16.33
CA ALA A 107 11.28 -17.73 17.16
C ALA A 107 9.88 -17.63 16.53
N VAL A 108 9.49 -16.44 16.06
CA VAL A 108 8.12 -16.17 15.60
C VAL A 108 7.98 -15.97 14.08
N GLY A 109 9.08 -16.03 13.33
CA GLY A 109 9.07 -15.77 11.88
C GLY A 109 8.26 -16.78 11.05
N SER A 110 7.99 -17.97 11.58
CA SER A 110 7.08 -18.96 10.96
C SER A 110 5.60 -18.61 11.14
N TYR A 111 5.26 -17.82 12.15
CA TYR A 111 3.88 -17.44 12.50
C TYR A 111 3.44 -16.11 11.85
N VAL A 112 4.40 -15.28 11.41
CA VAL A 112 4.14 -13.99 10.77
C VAL A 112 4.55 -14.01 9.31
N LYS A 113 3.60 -13.73 8.40
CA LYS A 113 3.93 -13.50 6.99
C LYS A 113 4.70 -12.19 6.86
N ASP A 114 5.86 -12.25 6.20
CA ASP A 114 6.76 -11.10 5.99
C ASP A 114 7.18 -10.38 7.28
N PHE A 115 7.84 -11.11 8.19
CA PHE A 115 8.33 -10.58 9.47
C PHE A 115 9.13 -9.27 9.35
N ASP A 116 9.97 -9.13 8.33
CA ASP A 116 10.77 -7.91 8.11
C ASP A 116 9.90 -6.67 7.85
N LYS A 117 8.72 -6.85 7.24
CA LYS A 117 7.75 -5.76 7.06
C LYS A 117 6.92 -5.52 8.31
N ALA A 118 6.60 -6.57 9.05
CA ALA A 118 5.88 -6.45 10.32
C ALA A 118 6.71 -5.64 11.35
N VAL A 119 8.02 -5.84 11.40
CA VAL A 119 8.92 -5.12 12.33
C VAL A 119 9.27 -3.70 11.88
N THR A 120 8.91 -3.32 10.65
CA THR A 120 9.16 -1.97 10.12
C THR A 120 7.91 -1.11 10.27
N CYS A 121 7.97 -0.05 11.09
CA CYS A 121 6.88 0.90 11.25
C CYS A 121 6.95 2.06 10.25
N PRO A 122 5.85 2.38 9.54
CA PRO A 122 5.82 3.48 8.58
C PRO A 122 5.97 4.89 9.18
N SER A 123 5.76 5.04 10.49
CA SER A 123 5.77 6.34 11.21
C SER A 123 7.04 6.63 12.02
N ALA A 124 7.77 5.60 12.48
CA ALA A 124 8.84 5.75 13.47
C ALA A 124 10.14 4.97 13.16
N GLY A 125 10.21 4.25 12.04
CA GLY A 125 11.36 3.37 11.75
C GLY A 125 11.12 1.94 12.27
N ALA A 126 12.15 1.25 12.74
CA ALA A 126 12.03 -0.14 13.20
C ALA A 126 11.38 -0.24 14.60
N ILE A 127 10.58 -1.28 14.82
CA ILE A 127 10.11 -1.73 16.13
C ILE A 127 11.31 -2.25 16.92
N THR A 128 11.44 -1.85 18.17
CA THR A 128 12.46 -2.36 19.09
C THR A 128 11.91 -3.54 19.87
N VAL A 129 12.74 -4.52 20.19
CA VAL A 129 12.38 -5.64 21.05
C VAL A 129 13.08 -5.45 22.39
N THR A 130 12.36 -5.54 23.50
CA THR A 130 12.94 -5.47 24.85
C THR A 130 12.21 -6.48 25.74
N ASP A 131 12.94 -7.42 26.31
CA ASP A 131 12.41 -8.48 27.18
C ASP A 131 11.24 -9.30 26.57
N GLY A 132 11.24 -9.49 25.25
CA GLY A 132 10.18 -10.21 24.54
C GLY A 132 8.97 -9.37 24.13
N ASP A 133 8.94 -8.09 24.50
CA ASP A 133 7.92 -7.15 24.03
C ASP A 133 8.37 -6.45 22.75
N PHE A 134 7.50 -6.44 21.74
CA PHE A 134 7.70 -5.68 20.52
C PHE A 134 7.11 -4.28 20.74
N SER A 135 7.97 -3.28 20.86
CA SER A 135 7.57 -1.90 21.12
C SER A 135 7.94 -0.97 19.96
N CYS A 136 7.01 -0.07 19.63
CA CYS A 136 7.30 1.06 18.77
C CYS A 136 7.13 2.35 19.58
N ASP A 137 8.16 3.19 19.58
CA ASP A 137 8.04 4.53 20.14
C ASP A 137 7.16 5.38 19.19
N VAL A 138 5.85 5.33 19.45
CA VAL A 138 4.87 6.26 18.86
C VAL A 138 4.69 7.49 19.75
N THR A 139 5.66 7.80 20.63
CA THR A 139 5.52 8.82 21.67
C THR A 139 5.70 10.23 21.12
N THR A 140 4.67 10.69 20.41
CA THR A 140 4.10 12.01 20.69
C THR A 140 2.58 11.91 20.61
N PRO A 141 1.84 12.57 21.51
CA PRO A 141 0.42 12.32 21.74
C PRO A 141 -0.39 12.72 20.50
N ASN A 142 -1.29 11.86 20.05
CA ASN A 142 -2.53 12.37 19.49
C ASN A 142 -3.55 12.42 20.64
N PRO A 143 -3.95 13.60 21.13
CA PRO A 143 -5.03 13.74 22.12
C PRO A 143 -6.43 13.41 21.57
N HIS A 144 -6.55 12.84 20.36
CA HIS A 144 -7.82 12.41 19.76
C HIS A 144 -8.01 10.89 19.72
N ASN A 145 -7.65 10.19 20.79
CA ASN A 145 -8.28 8.90 21.08
C ASN A 145 -9.60 9.19 21.80
N TYR A 146 -10.66 9.46 21.04
CA TYR A 146 -12.00 9.08 21.48
C TYR A 146 -12.34 7.75 20.79
N GLU A 147 -12.93 6.89 21.61
CA GLU A 147 -13.37 5.51 21.40
C GLU A 147 -13.75 5.08 19.97
#